data_AF-D4DQI9-F1
#
_entry.id   AF-D4DQI9-F1
#
_cell.length_a   1.000
_cell.length_b   1.000
_cell.length_c   1.000
_cell.angle_alpha   90.00
_cell.angle_beta   90.00
_cell.angle_gamma   90.00
#
_symmetry.space_group_name_H-M   'P 1'
#
loop_
_entity.id
_entity.type
_entity.pdbx_description
1 polymer ?
#
loop_
_entity_poly.entity_id
_entity_poly.type
_entity_poly.pdbx_seq_one_letter_code
_entity_poly.pdbx_strand_id
1 'polypeptide(L)'
;MDIDLDLNDKVFFRGEGVDVTLGGRLKLTAQPKQDIQAVGTVAVVKGKYKAYGQDLNITKGTVSFVGPLSRPNLNIRAVRNLSPVGAGVEVLGNLENPRVTLVANEPMSEKDKLSWLILNRASSGSDGDEAALTAAASAFLAGKINDRIGLVDDFGLTSKRSRNAQTGELNPAEQVLTVGKQLSSELYLGYEFGLTSASQTVKLVYQLTRTIQAIVRVGSQSSGGEIKYVIRFD
;
A
#
# COMPACT_ATOMS: atom_id res chain seq x y z
N MET A 1 -22.26 1.91 29.49
CA MET A 1 -22.82 1.09 28.38
C MET A 1 -22.00 -0.18 28.31
N ASP A 2 -22.66 -1.33 28.19
CA ASP A 2 -22.05 -2.65 28.04
C ASP A 2 -22.77 -3.34 26.87
N ILE A 3 -22.02 -3.68 25.82
CA ILE A 3 -22.55 -4.24 24.57
C ILE A 3 -21.70 -5.47 24.21
N ASP A 4 -22.36 -6.60 23.99
CA ASP A 4 -21.74 -7.76 23.34
C ASP A 4 -22.04 -7.72 21.83
N LEU A 5 -20.97 -7.63 21.03
CA LEU A 5 -21.00 -7.65 19.58
C LEU A 5 -20.52 -9.01 19.07
N ASP A 6 -21.39 -9.74 18.39
CA ASP A 6 -21.03 -10.95 17.66
C ASP A 6 -21.05 -10.66 16.15
N LEU A 7 -19.90 -10.81 15.50
CA LEU A 7 -19.72 -10.49 14.09
C LEU A 7 -20.25 -11.60 13.16
N ASN A 8 -20.38 -12.83 13.67
CA ASN A 8 -20.95 -14.02 13.01
C ASN A 8 -20.61 -14.17 11.52
N ASP A 9 -19.36 -13.89 11.16
CA ASP A 9 -18.80 -13.95 9.78
C ASP A 9 -19.58 -13.14 8.72
N LYS A 10 -20.36 -12.15 9.15
CA LYS A 10 -21.25 -11.32 8.30
C LYS A 10 -20.80 -9.88 8.19
N VAL A 11 -19.68 -9.52 8.80
CA VAL A 11 -19.15 -8.16 8.74
C VAL A 11 -18.13 -8.07 7.61
N PHE A 12 -18.38 -7.14 6.70
CA PHE A 12 -17.49 -6.87 5.57
C PHE A 12 -16.81 -5.53 5.79
N PHE A 13 -15.50 -5.49 5.58
CA PHE A 13 -14.72 -4.27 5.63
C PHE A 13 -13.97 -4.08 4.31
N ARG A 14 -14.15 -2.90 3.72
CA ARG A 14 -13.44 -2.49 2.50
C ARG A 14 -12.93 -1.05 2.67
N GLY A 15 -11.62 -0.88 2.56
CA GLY A 15 -10.96 0.41 2.72
C GLY A 15 -9.44 0.27 2.75
N GLU A 16 -8.70 1.31 2.37
CA GLU A 16 -7.21 1.34 2.40
C GLU A 16 -6.55 0.09 1.76
N GLY A 17 -7.13 -0.41 0.66
CA GLY A 17 -6.64 -1.62 -0.02
C GLY A 17 -7.00 -2.96 0.65
N VAL A 18 -7.66 -2.94 1.80
CA VAL A 18 -8.20 -4.13 2.48
C VAL A 18 -9.60 -4.46 1.95
N ASP A 19 -9.86 -5.73 1.67
CA ASP A 19 -11.19 -6.29 1.43
C ASP A 19 -11.32 -7.61 2.20
N VAL A 20 -12.03 -7.58 3.34
CA VAL A 20 -12.08 -8.70 4.29
C VAL A 20 -13.50 -8.96 4.79
N THR A 21 -13.78 -10.24 5.04
CA THR A 21 -14.88 -10.73 5.86
C THR A 21 -14.36 -11.02 7.27
N LEU A 22 -15.01 -10.42 8.25
CA LEU A 22 -14.64 -10.45 9.66
C LEU A 22 -15.63 -11.29 10.46
N GLY A 23 -15.09 -12.05 11.40
CA GLY A 23 -15.81 -12.87 12.37
C GLY A 23 -15.30 -12.67 13.78
N GLY A 24 -15.95 -13.31 14.75
CA GLY A 24 -15.56 -13.27 16.16
C GLY A 24 -16.49 -12.46 17.03
N ARG A 25 -16.08 -12.25 18.29
CA ARG A 25 -16.91 -11.62 19.32
C ARG A 25 -16.12 -10.58 20.10
N LEU A 26 -16.78 -9.47 20.40
CA LEU A 26 -16.22 -8.29 21.04
C LEU A 26 -17.18 -7.80 22.11
N LYS A 27 -16.71 -7.73 23.35
CA LYS A 27 -17.42 -7.07 24.43
C LYS A 27 -16.93 -5.63 24.56
N LEU A 28 -17.84 -4.68 24.44
CA LEU A 28 -17.57 -3.24 24.46
C LEU A 28 -18.14 -2.61 25.73
N THR A 29 -17.27 -1.96 26.49
CA THR A 29 -17.64 -1.24 27.71
C THR A 29 -17.29 0.24 27.55
N ALA A 30 -18.28 1.11 27.69
CA ALA A 30 -18.09 2.55 27.65
C ALA A 30 -18.54 3.20 28.97
N GLN A 31 -17.66 3.98 29.57
CA GLN A 31 -17.93 4.80 30.75
C GLN A 31 -17.82 6.30 30.39
N PRO A 32 -18.62 7.18 31.00
CA PRO A 32 -18.53 8.61 30.73
C PRO A 32 -17.11 9.15 30.95
N LYS A 33 -16.59 9.92 29.99
CA LYS A 33 -15.24 10.53 30.02
C LYS A 33 -14.07 9.53 30.04
N GLN A 34 -14.29 8.28 29.64
CA GLN A 34 -13.22 7.30 29.46
C GLN A 34 -13.23 6.75 28.04
N ASP A 35 -12.07 6.24 27.60
CA ASP A 35 -11.95 5.52 26.32
C ASP A 35 -12.83 4.28 26.32
N ILE A 36 -13.45 3.99 25.17
CA ILE A 36 -14.21 2.75 24.96
C ILE A 36 -13.25 1.58 25.12
N GLN A 37 -13.58 0.67 26.04
CA GLN A 37 -12.85 -0.56 26.28
C GLN A 37 -13.46 -1.68 25.46
N ALA A 38 -12.61 -2.56 24.97
CA ALA A 38 -12.94 -3.69 24.14
C ALA A 38 -12.21 -4.93 24.65
N VAL A 39 -12.94 -6.03 24.85
CA VAL A 39 -12.41 -7.33 25.22
C VAL A 39 -12.95 -8.38 24.25
N GLY A 40 -12.05 -9.07 23.55
CA GLY A 40 -12.45 -10.11 22.61
C GLY A 40 -11.49 -10.21 21.44
N THR A 41 -11.92 -10.96 20.42
CA THR A 41 -11.10 -11.27 19.27
C THR A 41 -11.91 -11.17 18.00
N VAL A 42 -11.36 -10.45 17.02
CA VAL A 42 -11.85 -10.39 15.65
C VAL A 42 -10.92 -11.21 14.78
N ALA A 43 -11.48 -12.09 13.98
CA ALA A 43 -10.73 -12.90 13.03
C ALA A 43 -11.09 -12.52 11.59
N VAL A 44 -10.11 -12.54 10.71
CA VAL A 44 -10.32 -12.45 9.26
C VAL A 44 -10.66 -13.85 8.77
N VAL A 45 -11.90 -14.06 8.38
CA VAL A 45 -12.39 -15.34 7.84
C VAL A 45 -11.87 -15.54 6.42
N LYS A 46 -11.94 -14.48 5.62
CA LYS A 46 -11.45 -14.44 4.25
C LYS A 46 -11.15 -13.00 3.89
N GLY A 47 -10.05 -12.77 3.19
CA GLY A 47 -9.85 -11.46 2.61
C GLY A 47 -8.53 -11.31 1.87
N LYS A 48 -8.43 -10.16 1.23
CA LYS A 48 -7.28 -9.73 0.44
C LYS A 48 -6.84 -8.37 0.92
N TYR A 49 -5.54 -8.13 0.77
CA TYR A 49 -4.93 -6.84 1.00
C TYR A 49 -4.10 -6.46 -0.21
N LYS A 50 -4.32 -5.24 -0.70
CA LYS A 50 -3.62 -4.69 -1.83
C LYS A 50 -2.69 -3.59 -1.36
N ALA A 51 -1.39 -3.84 -1.44
CA ALA A 51 -0.36 -2.86 -1.11
C ALA A 51 0.81 -2.96 -2.07
N TYR A 52 1.45 -1.82 -2.36
CA TYR A 52 2.64 -1.74 -3.22
C TYR A 52 2.45 -2.43 -4.60
N GLY A 53 1.24 -2.36 -5.14
CA GLY A 53 0.88 -2.98 -6.42
C GLY A 53 0.71 -4.50 -6.41
N GLN A 54 0.77 -5.14 -5.24
CA GLN A 54 0.64 -6.59 -5.08
C GLN A 54 -0.68 -6.95 -4.39
N ASP A 55 -1.31 -8.03 -4.87
CA ASP A 55 -2.45 -8.65 -4.21
C ASP A 55 -1.96 -9.73 -3.24
N LEU A 56 -2.20 -9.51 -1.94
CA LEU A 56 -1.86 -10.43 -0.87
C LEU A 56 -3.14 -11.09 -0.35
N ASN A 57 -3.16 -12.41 -0.29
CA ASN A 57 -4.22 -13.17 0.35
C ASN A 57 -3.92 -13.26 1.85
N ILE A 58 -4.87 -12.86 2.69
CA ILE A 58 -4.74 -13.01 4.14
C ILE A 58 -4.98 -14.48 4.48
N THR A 59 -3.94 -15.18 4.94
CA THR A 59 -4.00 -16.60 5.30
C THR A 59 -4.27 -16.81 6.79
N LYS A 60 -3.85 -15.84 7.61
CA LYS A 60 -4.16 -15.77 9.04
C LYS A 60 -4.38 -14.31 9.40
N GLY A 61 -5.46 -13.98 10.08
CA GLY A 61 -5.70 -12.62 10.53
C GLY A 61 -6.48 -12.63 11.82
N THR A 62 -5.87 -12.15 12.89
CA THR A 62 -6.50 -12.06 14.20
C THR A 62 -6.15 -10.72 14.83
N VAL A 63 -7.16 -10.06 15.36
CA VAL A 63 -7.06 -8.76 16.03
C VAL A 63 -7.66 -8.95 17.42
N SER A 64 -6.82 -8.87 18.43
CA SER A 64 -7.20 -9.12 19.83
C SER A 64 -7.30 -7.80 20.59
N PHE A 65 -8.39 -7.65 21.33
CA PHE A 65 -8.71 -6.47 22.13
C PHE A 65 -8.68 -6.85 23.61
N VAL A 66 -7.88 -6.13 24.39
CA VAL A 66 -7.69 -6.33 25.84
C VAL A 66 -7.54 -4.98 26.54
N GLY A 67 -8.38 -4.00 26.20
CA GLY A 67 -8.25 -2.63 26.69
C GLY A 67 -8.88 -1.62 25.73
N PRO A 68 -8.29 -0.42 25.54
CA PRO A 68 -8.84 0.60 24.65
C PRO A 68 -9.06 0.08 23.23
N LEU A 69 -10.23 0.36 22.66
CA LEU A 69 -10.62 -0.09 21.32
C LEU A 69 -9.63 0.38 20.22
N SER A 70 -8.95 1.52 20.44
CA SER A 70 -7.95 2.09 19.53
C SER A 70 -6.59 1.38 19.54
N ARG A 71 -6.33 0.49 20.52
CA ARG A 71 -5.01 -0.13 20.72
C ARG A 71 -5.06 -1.67 20.67
N PRO A 72 -5.60 -2.29 19.60
CA PRO A 72 -5.62 -3.74 19.49
C PRO A 72 -4.23 -4.32 19.23
N ASN A 73 -4.09 -5.62 19.51
CA ASN A 73 -2.95 -6.41 19.08
C ASN A 73 -3.26 -7.13 17.78
N LEU A 74 -2.34 -7.01 16.83
CA LEU A 74 -2.42 -7.59 15.50
C LEU A 74 -1.62 -8.90 15.45
N ASN A 75 -2.19 -9.89 14.79
CA ASN A 75 -1.51 -11.08 14.32
C ASN A 75 -2.03 -11.43 12.93
N ILE A 76 -1.38 -10.91 11.91
CA ILE A 76 -1.83 -11.00 10.53
C ILE A 76 -0.70 -11.53 9.68
N ARG A 77 -0.98 -12.57 8.89
CA ARG A 77 -0.11 -13.11 7.85
C ARG A 77 -0.83 -13.03 6.52
N ALA A 78 -0.19 -12.36 5.57
CA ALA A 78 -0.68 -12.22 4.21
C ALA A 78 0.39 -12.70 3.23
N VAL A 79 -0.01 -13.52 2.27
CA VAL A 79 0.89 -14.15 1.30
C VAL A 79 0.50 -13.70 -0.09
N ARG A 80 1.50 -13.39 -0.92
CA ARG A 80 1.29 -12.99 -2.30
C ARG A 80 0.55 -14.09 -3.07
N ASN A 81 -0.47 -13.67 -3.82
CA ASN A 81 -1.24 -14.61 -4.62
C ASN A 81 -0.33 -15.34 -5.63
N LEU A 82 -0.47 -16.66 -5.72
CA LEU A 82 0.31 -17.54 -6.60
C LEU A 82 1.84 -17.44 -6.42
N SER A 83 2.32 -17.10 -5.21
CA SER A 83 3.76 -17.14 -4.92
C SER A 83 4.26 -18.58 -4.80
N PRO A 84 5.26 -19.01 -5.60
CA PRO A 84 5.78 -20.38 -5.53
C PRO A 84 6.49 -20.66 -4.20
N VAL A 85 7.05 -19.64 -3.57
CA VAL A 85 7.77 -19.75 -2.28
C VAL A 85 6.93 -19.27 -1.10
N GLY A 86 5.66 -18.92 -1.31
CA GLY A 86 4.80 -18.36 -0.26
C GLY A 86 5.32 -17.05 0.32
N ALA A 87 5.93 -16.20 -0.51
CA ALA A 87 6.43 -14.90 -0.08
C ALA A 87 5.30 -14.00 0.39
N GLY A 88 5.49 -13.36 1.55
CA GLY A 88 4.44 -12.60 2.21
C GLY A 88 4.97 -11.69 3.31
N VAL A 89 4.04 -11.11 4.03
CA VAL A 89 4.27 -10.26 5.19
C VAL A 89 3.57 -10.84 6.41
N GLU A 90 4.21 -10.70 7.56
CA GLU A 90 3.63 -10.97 8.85
C GLU A 90 3.67 -9.70 9.70
N VAL A 91 2.54 -9.38 10.31
CA VAL A 91 2.32 -8.18 11.12
C VAL A 91 1.92 -8.62 12.52
N LEU A 92 2.75 -8.26 13.50
CA LEU A 92 2.59 -8.65 14.90
C LEU A 92 2.67 -7.41 15.81
N GLY A 93 2.01 -7.49 16.97
CA GLY A 93 2.13 -6.48 18.03
C GLY A 93 1.01 -5.43 17.98
N ASN A 94 1.19 -4.33 18.70
CA ASN A 94 0.14 -3.31 18.86
C ASN A 94 -0.06 -2.51 17.57
N LEU A 95 -1.30 -2.11 17.28
CA LEU A 95 -1.63 -1.24 16.14
C LEU A 95 -0.84 0.08 16.12
N GLU A 96 -0.49 0.65 17.27
CA GLU A 96 0.34 1.87 17.36
C GLU A 96 1.82 1.63 17.00
N ASN A 97 2.31 0.40 17.20
CA ASN A 97 3.71 0.03 16.93
C ASN A 97 3.78 -1.38 16.33
N PRO A 98 3.26 -1.58 15.10
CA PRO A 98 3.22 -2.89 14.49
C PRO A 98 4.63 -3.31 14.06
N ARG A 99 5.00 -4.55 14.34
CA ARG A 99 6.21 -5.20 13.82
C ARG A 99 5.84 -5.93 12.54
N VAL A 100 6.35 -5.42 11.42
CA VAL A 100 6.21 -6.04 10.10
C VAL A 100 7.48 -6.80 9.74
N THR A 101 7.35 -8.08 9.38
CA THR A 101 8.43 -8.97 8.96
C THR A 101 8.10 -9.64 7.63
N LEU A 102 9.12 -10.01 6.86
CA LEU A 102 8.97 -10.77 5.62
C LEU A 102 8.99 -12.26 5.92
N VAL A 103 8.07 -12.99 5.29
CA VAL A 103 7.94 -14.44 5.46
C VAL A 103 7.99 -15.15 4.12
N ALA A 104 8.48 -16.38 4.12
CA ALA A 104 8.44 -17.31 3.01
C ALA A 104 8.27 -18.74 3.59
N ASN A 105 7.86 -19.69 2.76
CA ASN A 105 7.71 -21.08 3.15
C ASN A 105 9.06 -21.79 3.27
N GLU A 106 10.02 -21.40 2.43
CA GLU A 106 11.38 -21.94 2.43
C GLU A 106 12.37 -20.97 3.09
N PRO A 107 13.41 -21.48 3.78
CA PRO A 107 14.45 -20.64 4.37
C PRO A 107 15.25 -19.94 3.30
N MET A 108 15.21 -18.60 3.29
CA MET A 108 15.92 -17.75 2.35
C MET A 108 16.28 -16.41 2.99
N SER A 109 17.16 -15.65 2.34
CA SER A 109 17.57 -14.34 2.83
C SER A 109 16.42 -13.33 2.81
N GLU A 110 16.44 -12.32 3.67
CA GLU A 110 15.44 -11.23 3.65
C GLU A 110 15.39 -10.51 2.28
N LYS A 111 16.54 -10.39 1.60
CA LYS A 111 16.64 -9.85 0.23
C LYS A 111 15.83 -10.70 -0.75
N ASP A 112 15.95 -12.02 -0.67
CA ASP A 112 15.22 -12.94 -1.53
C ASP A 112 13.72 -12.93 -1.23
N LYS A 113 13.32 -12.92 0.06
CA LYS A 113 11.91 -12.80 0.45
C LYS A 113 11.28 -11.54 -0.14
N LEU A 114 11.99 -10.41 -0.05
CA LEU A 114 11.55 -9.13 -0.62
C LEU A 114 11.45 -9.21 -2.15
N SER A 115 12.45 -9.81 -2.80
CA SER A 115 12.46 -10.01 -4.25
C SER A 115 11.27 -10.84 -4.71
N TRP A 116 10.98 -11.95 -4.03
CA TRP A 116 9.80 -12.77 -4.32
C TRP A 116 8.48 -12.07 -4.02
N LEU A 117 8.43 -11.22 -2.99
CA LEU A 117 7.24 -10.44 -2.66
C LEU A 117 6.93 -9.38 -3.74
N ILE A 118 7.95 -8.72 -4.26
CA ILE A 118 7.80 -7.56 -5.16
C ILE A 118 7.87 -7.96 -6.63
N LEU A 119 8.87 -8.75 -6.99
CA LEU A 119 9.19 -9.15 -8.37
C LEU A 119 8.63 -10.52 -8.73
N ASN A 120 8.16 -11.32 -7.76
CA ASN A 120 7.75 -12.72 -7.94
C ASN A 120 8.82 -13.63 -8.54
N ARG A 121 10.08 -13.33 -8.27
CA ARG A 121 11.24 -14.11 -8.68
C ARG A 121 12.39 -13.84 -7.73
N ALA A 122 13.38 -14.72 -7.72
CA ALA A 122 14.64 -14.44 -7.07
C ALA A 122 15.35 -13.26 -7.74
N SER A 123 16.13 -12.52 -6.96
CA SER A 123 16.97 -11.45 -7.47
C SER A 123 18.05 -12.04 -8.37
N SER A 124 18.12 -11.62 -9.63
CA SER A 124 19.20 -12.03 -10.54
C SER A 124 20.54 -11.37 -10.22
N GLY A 125 20.55 -10.37 -9.33
CA GLY A 125 21.74 -9.58 -9.00
C GLY A 125 22.17 -8.63 -10.12
N SER A 126 21.32 -8.45 -11.14
CA SER A 126 21.52 -7.43 -12.17
C SER A 126 21.29 -6.03 -11.61
N ASP A 127 21.95 -5.03 -12.19
CA ASP A 127 21.82 -3.61 -11.77
C ASP A 127 20.36 -3.14 -11.73
N GLY A 128 19.50 -3.69 -12.59
CA GLY A 128 18.06 -3.40 -12.60
C GLY A 128 17.28 -4.01 -11.42
N ASP A 129 17.61 -5.25 -11.01
CA ASP A 129 17.00 -5.87 -9.83
C ASP A 129 17.53 -5.22 -8.53
N GLU A 130 18.82 -4.85 -8.50
CA GLU A 130 19.45 -4.13 -7.39
C GLU A 130 18.79 -2.74 -7.18
N ALA A 131 18.53 -2.02 -8.28
CA ALA A 131 17.80 -0.75 -8.26
C ALA A 131 16.35 -0.92 -7.78
N ALA A 132 15.64 -1.95 -8.25
CA ALA A 132 14.27 -2.22 -7.84
C ALA A 132 14.16 -2.61 -6.35
N LEU A 133 15.09 -3.44 -5.85
CA LEU A 133 15.15 -3.81 -4.43
C LEU A 133 15.55 -2.63 -3.55
N THR A 134 16.49 -1.79 -4.01
CA THR A 134 16.88 -0.57 -3.29
C THR A 134 15.74 0.42 -3.23
N ALA A 135 15.00 0.60 -4.33
CA ALA A 135 13.80 1.43 -4.39
C ALA A 135 12.68 0.91 -3.48
N ALA A 136 12.51 -0.41 -3.39
CA ALA A 136 11.56 -1.03 -2.48
C ALA A 136 11.96 -0.95 -1.00
N ALA A 137 13.24 -1.13 -0.69
CA ALA A 137 13.75 -1.00 0.66
C ALA A 137 13.67 0.46 1.14
N SER A 138 14.01 1.42 0.28
CA SER A 138 13.85 2.85 0.56
C SER A 138 12.38 3.23 0.68
N ALA A 139 11.49 2.66 -0.14
CA ALA A 139 10.03 2.78 0.00
C ALA A 139 9.51 2.28 1.35
N PHE A 140 9.97 1.11 1.78
CA PHE A 140 9.55 0.52 3.05
C PHE A 140 10.06 1.33 4.25
N LEU A 141 11.30 1.80 4.19
CA LEU A 141 11.89 2.67 5.22
C LEU A 141 11.23 4.06 5.23
N ALA A 142 10.99 4.64 4.06
CA ALA A 142 10.31 5.92 3.91
C ALA A 142 8.83 5.82 4.33
N GLY A 143 8.13 4.74 4.03
CA GLY A 143 6.78 4.46 4.53
C GLY A 143 6.74 4.42 6.06
N LYS A 144 7.68 3.71 6.70
CA LYS A 144 7.82 3.70 8.16
C LYS A 144 8.13 5.06 8.78
N ILE A 145 8.86 5.92 8.06
CA ILE A 145 9.16 7.29 8.49
C ILE A 145 7.96 8.20 8.22
N ASN A 146 7.24 8.00 7.13
CA ASN A 146 6.06 8.77 6.76
C ASN A 146 4.88 8.49 7.67
N ASP A 147 4.67 7.23 8.07
CA ASP A 147 3.69 6.83 9.09
C ASP A 147 3.96 7.51 10.46
N ARG A 148 5.19 8.02 10.67
CA ARG A 148 5.58 8.76 11.88
C ARG A 148 5.60 10.28 11.72
N ILE A 149 5.81 10.82 10.52
CA ILE A 149 6.09 12.26 10.32
C ILE A 149 5.08 12.95 9.37
N GLY A 150 4.32 12.20 8.54
CA GLY A 150 3.34 12.77 7.60
C GLY A 150 3.96 13.69 6.54
N LEU A 151 5.15 13.34 6.02
CA LEU A 151 5.92 14.18 5.11
C LEU A 151 5.42 14.13 3.65
N VAL A 152 4.87 12.98 3.23
CA VAL A 152 4.38 12.70 1.86
C VAL A 152 3.01 12.03 1.90
N ASP A 153 2.13 12.38 0.96
CA ASP A 153 0.74 11.87 0.92
C ASP A 153 0.57 10.72 -0.07
N ASP A 154 1.46 10.62 -1.07
CA ASP A 154 1.44 9.55 -2.07
C ASP A 154 2.86 8.98 -2.20
N PHE A 155 3.01 7.67 -2.05
CA PHE A 155 4.26 6.98 -2.32
C PHE A 155 3.94 5.59 -2.86
N GLY A 156 4.42 5.27 -4.06
CA GLY A 156 4.06 3.99 -4.68
C GLY A 156 4.99 3.58 -5.79
N LEU A 157 5.11 2.27 -6.00
CA LEU A 157 5.76 1.68 -7.16
C LEU A 157 4.67 1.20 -8.13
N THR A 158 4.62 1.78 -9.33
CA THR A 158 3.63 1.43 -10.35
C THR A 158 4.30 0.99 -11.63
N SER A 159 3.71 0.05 -12.34
CA SER A 159 4.15 -0.28 -13.70
C SER A 159 3.48 0.68 -14.68
N LYS A 160 4.26 1.46 -15.43
CA LYS A 160 3.78 2.29 -16.53
C LYS A 160 4.21 1.70 -17.86
N ARG A 161 3.30 1.71 -18.82
CA ARG A 161 3.60 1.41 -20.22
C ARG A 161 3.50 2.71 -20.99
N SER A 162 4.61 3.14 -21.56
CA SER A 162 4.62 4.26 -22.50
C SER A 162 4.43 3.74 -23.91
N ARG A 163 3.84 4.57 -24.77
CA ARG A 163 3.75 4.31 -26.20
C ARG A 163 4.71 5.26 -26.89
N ASN A 164 5.49 4.75 -27.84
CA ASN A 164 6.33 5.60 -28.67
C ASN A 164 5.41 6.54 -29.50
N ALA A 165 5.58 7.85 -29.33
CA ALA A 165 4.76 8.86 -29.99
C ALA A 165 4.98 8.92 -31.51
N GLN A 166 6.11 8.39 -32.01
CA GLN A 166 6.49 8.42 -33.42
C GLN A 166 6.15 7.11 -34.16
N THR A 167 6.34 5.95 -33.51
CA THR A 167 6.09 4.63 -34.14
C THR A 167 4.76 4.00 -33.70
N GLY A 168 4.13 4.52 -32.64
CA GLY A 168 2.91 3.95 -32.07
C GLY A 168 3.12 2.63 -31.32
N GLU A 169 4.35 2.11 -31.25
CA GLU A 169 4.67 0.86 -30.57
C GLU A 169 4.56 0.99 -29.05
N LEU A 170 4.11 -0.07 -28.39
CA LEU A 170 4.14 -0.16 -26.93
C LEU A 170 5.57 -0.44 -26.49
N ASN A 171 6.12 0.44 -25.66
CA ASN A 171 7.35 0.13 -24.95
C ASN A 171 7.08 -0.94 -23.88
N PRO A 172 8.11 -1.73 -23.51
CA PRO A 172 8.04 -2.62 -22.36
C PRO A 172 7.52 -1.90 -21.11
N ALA A 173 6.83 -2.64 -20.24
CA ALA A 173 6.39 -2.08 -18.96
C ALA A 173 7.60 -1.64 -18.14
N GLU A 174 7.63 -0.38 -17.77
CA GLU A 174 8.64 0.20 -16.90
C GLU A 174 8.08 0.32 -15.48
N GLN A 175 8.89 -0.03 -14.48
CA GLN A 175 8.55 0.27 -13.09
C GLN A 175 8.90 1.72 -12.79
N VAL A 176 7.93 2.47 -12.27
CA VAL A 176 8.04 3.88 -11.94
C VAL A 176 7.75 4.05 -10.46
N LEU A 177 8.74 4.58 -9.75
CA LEU A 177 8.60 5.00 -8.36
C LEU A 177 7.99 6.39 -8.32
N THR A 178 6.87 6.55 -7.64
CA THR A 178 6.17 7.82 -7.46
C THR A 178 6.30 8.25 -6.00
N VAL A 179 6.65 9.52 -5.79
CA VAL A 179 6.63 10.20 -4.50
C VAL A 179 5.84 11.48 -4.67
N GLY A 180 4.86 11.75 -3.82
CA GLY A 180 3.94 12.85 -3.99
C GLY A 180 3.45 13.46 -2.70
N LYS A 181 3.11 14.74 -2.78
CA LYS A 181 2.59 15.53 -1.68
C LYS A 181 1.47 16.43 -2.16
N GLN A 182 0.39 16.45 -1.40
CA GLN A 182 -0.70 17.39 -1.54
C GLN A 182 -0.29 18.69 -0.82
N LEU A 183 -0.04 19.75 -1.58
CA LEU A 183 0.38 21.05 -1.04
C LEU A 183 -0.81 21.91 -0.61
N SER A 184 -1.97 21.76 -1.27
CA SER A 184 -3.26 22.37 -0.91
C SER A 184 -4.41 21.48 -1.35
N SER A 185 -5.67 21.82 -1.08
CA SER A 185 -6.84 21.08 -1.60
C SER A 185 -6.88 21.00 -3.13
N GLU A 186 -6.15 21.85 -3.84
CA GLU A 186 -6.14 21.99 -5.29
C GLU A 186 -4.79 21.65 -5.93
N LEU A 187 -3.70 21.64 -5.16
CA LEU A 187 -2.33 21.52 -5.68
C LEU A 187 -1.66 20.24 -5.19
N TYR A 188 -1.29 19.39 -6.14
CA TYR A 188 -0.52 18.16 -5.93
C TYR A 188 0.83 18.25 -6.64
N LEU A 189 1.91 17.93 -5.93
CA LEU A 189 3.25 17.81 -6.48
C LEU A 189 3.70 16.35 -6.36
N GLY A 190 4.05 15.75 -7.50
CA GLY A 190 4.59 14.41 -7.60
C GLY A 190 5.95 14.40 -8.28
N TYR A 191 6.80 13.47 -7.88
CA TYR A 191 8.06 13.12 -8.50
C TYR A 191 8.01 11.64 -8.89
N GLU A 192 8.29 11.35 -10.14
CA GLU A 192 8.24 10.02 -10.73
C GLU A 192 9.64 9.65 -11.23
N PHE A 193 10.16 8.51 -10.82
CA PHE A 193 11.47 7.98 -11.19
C PHE A 193 11.31 6.62 -11.88
N GLY A 194 11.67 6.53 -13.16
CA GLY A 194 11.66 5.32 -13.95
C GLY A 194 12.87 4.44 -13.63
N LEU A 195 12.63 3.24 -13.08
CA LEU A 195 13.69 2.35 -12.62
C LEU A 195 14.46 1.69 -13.75
N THR A 196 13.83 1.51 -14.92
CA THR A 196 14.45 0.83 -16.07
C THR A 196 15.08 1.83 -17.04
N SER A 197 14.46 2.99 -17.24
CA SER A 197 14.95 4.04 -18.14
C SER A 197 15.79 5.10 -17.44
N ALA A 198 15.89 5.06 -16.10
CA ALA A 198 16.43 6.14 -15.27
C ALA A 198 15.77 7.51 -15.55
N SER A 199 14.55 7.51 -16.11
CA SER A 199 13.83 8.74 -16.43
C SER A 199 13.36 9.42 -15.15
N GLN A 200 13.48 10.75 -15.12
CA GLN A 200 13.03 11.56 -13.99
C GLN A 200 11.93 12.46 -14.48
N THR A 201 10.77 12.47 -13.82
CA THR A 201 9.63 13.31 -14.19
C THR A 201 9.03 13.97 -12.96
N VAL A 202 9.01 15.29 -12.96
CA VAL A 202 8.23 16.09 -12.02
C VAL A 202 6.82 16.25 -12.59
N LYS A 203 5.80 15.95 -11.78
CA LYS A 203 4.39 16.09 -12.13
C LYS A 203 3.74 17.08 -11.19
N LEU A 204 3.18 18.14 -11.73
CA LEU A 204 2.38 19.10 -10.98
C LEU A 204 0.93 19.01 -11.46
N VAL A 205 0.00 18.84 -10.53
CA VAL A 205 -1.44 18.82 -10.84
C VAL A 205 -2.10 19.95 -10.07
N TYR A 206 -2.78 20.83 -10.81
CA TYR A 206 -3.52 21.94 -10.24
C TYR A 206 -4.99 21.85 -10.64
N GLN A 207 -5.88 21.85 -9.66
CA GLN A 207 -7.32 21.83 -9.87
C GLN A 207 -7.82 23.27 -10.11
N LEU A 208 -8.16 23.61 -11.35
CA LEU A 208 -8.67 24.95 -11.68
C LEU A 208 -10.13 25.09 -11.27
N THR A 209 -10.93 24.05 -11.50
CA THR A 209 -12.36 23.98 -11.12
C THR A 209 -12.71 22.56 -10.70
N ARG A 210 -13.93 22.31 -10.20
CA ARG A 210 -14.38 20.95 -9.81
C ARG A 210 -14.30 19.91 -10.94
N THR A 211 -14.20 20.35 -12.20
CA THR A 211 -14.20 19.50 -13.39
C THR A 211 -12.97 19.69 -14.28
N ILE A 212 -12.15 20.72 -14.05
CA ILE A 212 -10.97 21.04 -14.87
C ILE A 212 -9.71 20.97 -14.00
N GLN A 213 -8.73 20.20 -14.47
CA GLN A 213 -7.41 20.11 -13.87
C GLN A 213 -6.32 20.37 -14.93
N ALA A 214 -5.33 21.18 -14.59
CA ALA A 214 -4.11 21.32 -15.37
C ALA A 214 -3.07 20.35 -14.82
N ILE A 215 -2.46 19.59 -15.71
CA ILE A 215 -1.38 18.67 -15.38
C ILE A 215 -0.15 19.13 -16.16
N VAL A 216 0.92 19.40 -15.44
CA VAL A 216 2.23 19.71 -16.02
C VAL A 216 3.17 18.58 -15.69
N ARG A 217 3.85 18.05 -16.70
CA ARG A 217 4.88 17.02 -16.56
C ARG A 217 6.17 17.55 -17.16
N VAL A 218 7.22 17.58 -16.35
CA VAL A 218 8.56 18.00 -16.79
C VAL A 218 9.50 16.86 -16.47
N GLY A 219 10.03 16.21 -17.49
CA GLY A 219 10.98 15.11 -17.30
C GLY A 219 12.15 15.14 -18.27
N SER A 220 13.17 14.34 -17.94
CA SER A 220 14.42 14.26 -18.71
C SER A 220 14.23 13.74 -20.14
N GLN A 221 13.18 12.97 -20.39
CA GLN A 221 12.85 12.38 -21.69
C GLN A 221 11.66 13.06 -22.39
N SER A 222 10.80 13.74 -21.63
CA SER A 222 9.61 14.39 -22.17
C SER A 222 9.12 15.49 -21.23
N SER A 223 8.84 16.66 -21.77
CA SER A 223 8.12 17.75 -21.08
C SER A 223 6.83 18.06 -21.84
N GLY A 224 5.75 18.29 -21.10
CA GLY A 224 4.44 18.54 -21.68
C GLY A 224 3.43 18.99 -20.65
N GLY A 225 2.47 19.80 -21.07
CA GLY A 225 1.30 20.18 -20.28
C GLY A 225 0.05 19.62 -20.93
N GLU A 226 -0.89 19.14 -20.12
CA GLU A 226 -2.21 18.73 -20.56
C GLU A 226 -3.28 19.36 -19.67
N ILE A 227 -4.40 19.74 -20.27
CA ILE A 227 -5.60 20.15 -19.54
C ILE A 227 -6.58 19.00 -19.64
N LYS A 228 -6.98 18.47 -18.49
CA LYS A 228 -7.91 17.35 -18.39
C LYS A 228 -9.25 17.84 -17.85
N TYR A 229 -10.31 17.50 -18.57
CA TYR A 229 -11.69 17.72 -18.18
C TYR A 229 -12.29 16.39 -17.71
N VAL A 230 -12.92 16.39 -16.53
CA VAL A 230 -13.55 15.19 -15.93
C VAL A 230 -15.02 15.47 -15.74
N ILE A 231 -15.85 14.70 -16.46
CA ILE A 231 -17.31 14.68 -16.27
C ILE A 231 -17.63 13.53 -15.31
N ARG A 232 -18.36 13.82 -14.24
CA ARG A 232 -18.99 12.80 -13.41
C ARG A 232 -20.42 12.64 -13.87
N PHE A 233 -20.80 11.43 -14.24
CA PHE A 233 -22.19 11.06 -14.46
C PHE A 233 -22.70 10.53 -13.12
N ASP A 234 -23.64 11.26 -12.52
CA ASP A 234 -24.44 10.78 -11.39
C ASP A 234 -25.47 9.75 -11.87
#